data_AF-A0A7S2WXA9-F1
#
_entry.id   AF-A0A7S2WXA9-F1
#
_cell.length_a   1.000
_cell.length_b   1.000
_cell.length_c   1.000
_cell.angle_alpha   90.00
_cell.angle_beta   90.00
_cell.angle_gamma   90.00
#
_symmetry.space_group_name_H-M   'P 1'
#
loop_
_entity.id
_entity.type
_entity.pdbx_description
1 polymer ?
#
loop_
_entity_poly.entity_id
_entity_poly.type
_entity_poly.pdbx_seq_one_letter_code
_entity_poly.pdbx_strand_id
1 'polypeptide(L)'
;ELVPGVDVDGLIAGFRKGMKATPWDVEYKIHVDEWRAGLWHAAIVEQNLEAGDGDLMGAARQLQTKYRDVRLSHFKFLEGVEGMIGRMKGKGLQTVIITNGHHEVQRQKLVACDAERLFG
;
A
#
# COMPACT_ATOMS: atom_id res chain seq x y z
N GLU A 1 18.43 11.22 2.86
CA GLU A 1 18.06 10.77 4.21
C GLU A 1 16.80 11.54 4.61
N LEU A 2 15.74 10.88 5.08
CA LEU A 2 14.43 11.53 5.32
C LEU A 2 14.37 12.20 6.70
N VAL A 3 14.97 11.58 7.72
CA VAL A 3 15.25 12.16 9.03
C VAL A 3 16.60 11.61 9.48
N PRO A 4 17.57 12.45 9.92
CA PRO A 4 18.87 11.98 10.39
C PRO A 4 18.75 11.07 11.61
N GLY A 5 19.56 10.01 11.68
CA GLY A 5 19.65 9.13 12.85
C GLY A 5 18.51 8.11 12.99
N VAL A 6 17.65 7.99 11.98
CA VAL A 6 16.60 6.95 11.94
C VAL A 6 17.23 5.55 11.89
N ASP A 7 16.80 4.68 12.80
CA ASP A 7 16.95 3.24 12.66
C ASP A 7 15.91 2.73 11.65
N VAL A 8 16.38 2.37 10.46
CA VAL A 8 15.51 1.93 9.35
C VAL A 8 14.81 0.62 9.67
N ASP A 9 15.50 -0.34 10.31
CA ASP A 9 14.92 -1.65 10.61
C ASP A 9 13.87 -1.52 11.71
N GLY A 10 14.16 -0.72 12.74
CA GLY A 10 13.20 -0.35 13.79
C GLY A 10 11.98 0.37 13.21
N LEU A 11 12.16 1.29 12.26
CA LEU A 11 11.08 2.03 11.61
C LEU A 11 10.14 1.09 10.85
N ILE A 12 10.70 0.18 10.05
CA ILE A 12 9.92 -0.79 9.29
C ILE A 12 9.19 -1.76 10.23
N ALA A 13 9.83 -2.20 11.31
CA ALA A 13 9.23 -3.06 12.31
C ALA A 13 8.04 -2.36 13.00
N GLY A 14 8.21 -1.10 13.41
CA GLY A 14 7.16 -0.28 14.02
C GLY A 14 5.96 -0.09 13.09
N PHE A 15 6.20 0.29 11.83
CA PHE A 15 5.14 0.41 10.84
C PHE A 15 4.36 -0.90 10.63
N ARG A 16 5.07 -2.03 10.50
CA ARG A 16 4.45 -3.35 10.35
C ARG A 16 3.62 -3.75 11.57
N LYS A 17 4.09 -3.39 12.77
CA LYS A 17 3.35 -3.61 14.03
C LYS A 17 2.06 -2.78 14.04
N GLY A 18 2.13 -1.49 13.69
CA GLY A 18 0.95 -0.62 13.59
C GLY A 18 -0.07 -1.12 12.57
N MET A 19 0.40 -1.52 11.38
CA MET A 19 -0.47 -2.09 10.32
C MET A 19 -1.21 -3.37 10.76
N LYS A 20 -0.65 -4.15 11.69
CA LYS A 20 -1.29 -5.35 12.24
C LYS A 20 -2.24 -5.04 13.40
N ALA A 21 -1.86 -4.10 14.25
CA ALA A 21 -2.59 -3.80 15.49
C ALA A 21 -3.80 -2.89 15.26
N THR A 22 -3.71 -1.99 14.28
CA THR A 22 -4.74 -0.98 14.03
C THR A 22 -5.49 -1.34 12.75
N PRO A 23 -6.77 -1.75 12.83
CA PRO A 23 -7.59 -1.83 11.63
C PRO A 23 -7.78 -0.43 11.05
N TRP A 24 -7.69 -0.30 9.73
CA TRP A 24 -8.03 0.97 9.08
C TRP A 24 -9.53 1.22 9.21
N ASP A 25 -9.85 2.50 9.46
CA ASP A 25 -11.18 3.06 9.65
C ASP A 25 -12.27 2.37 8.81
N VAL A 26 -13.15 1.64 9.51
CA VAL A 26 -14.26 0.89 8.91
C VAL A 26 -15.35 1.84 8.40
N GLU A 27 -15.39 3.08 8.90
CA GLU A 27 -16.33 4.12 8.50
C GLU A 27 -15.79 5.01 7.37
N TYR A 28 -14.55 4.77 6.92
CA TYR A 28 -13.89 5.45 5.81
C TYR A 28 -13.84 6.99 5.91
N LYS A 29 -13.82 7.54 7.13
CA LYS A 29 -13.69 8.97 7.38
C LYS A 29 -12.26 9.48 7.18
N ILE A 30 -11.26 8.60 7.35
CA ILE A 30 -9.85 8.92 7.13
C ILE A 30 -9.34 8.26 5.86
N HIS A 31 -8.78 9.07 4.95
CA HIS A 31 -8.14 8.56 3.73
C HIS A 31 -6.98 7.61 4.08
N VAL A 32 -6.91 6.47 3.38
CA VAL A 32 -5.99 5.37 3.70
C VAL A 32 -4.51 5.78 3.74
N ASP A 33 -4.11 6.72 2.86
CA ASP A 33 -2.73 7.20 2.84
C ASP A 33 -2.43 8.08 4.06
N GLU A 34 -3.38 8.89 4.51
CA GLU A 34 -3.15 9.71 5.72
C GLU A 34 -3.12 8.82 6.97
N TRP A 35 -3.99 7.81 7.04
CA TRP A 35 -3.95 6.81 8.10
C TRP A 35 -2.60 6.07 8.17
N ARG A 36 -2.07 5.62 7.02
CA ARG A 36 -0.76 4.96 6.96
C ARG A 36 0.39 5.92 7.25
N ALA A 37 0.30 7.18 6.83
CA ALA A 37 1.27 8.20 7.23
C ALA A 37 1.31 8.35 8.75
N GLY A 38 0.15 8.30 9.43
CA GLY A 38 0.08 8.26 10.89
C GLY A 38 0.81 7.06 11.52
N LEU A 39 0.78 5.89 10.87
CA LEU A 39 1.54 4.72 11.34
C LEU A 39 3.05 4.89 11.17
N TRP A 40 3.49 5.47 10.05
CA TRP A 40 4.90 5.83 9.86
C TRP A 40 5.34 6.86 10.90
N HIS A 41 4.51 7.88 11.13
CA HIS A 41 4.77 8.92 12.12
C HIS A 41 4.96 8.34 13.52
N ALA A 42 4.02 7.50 13.97
CA ALA A 42 4.12 6.84 15.27
C ALA A 42 5.42 6.03 15.40
N ALA A 43 5.80 5.29 14.36
CA ALA A 43 7.03 4.50 14.35
C ALA A 43 8.30 5.36 14.36
N ILE A 44 8.28 6.57 13.77
CA ILE A 44 9.41 7.52 13.84
C ILE A 44 9.50 8.16 15.23
N VAL A 45 8.36 8.57 15.81
CA VAL A 45 8.29 9.18 17.14
C VAL A 45 8.81 8.22 18.23
N GLU A 46 8.53 6.93 18.11
CA GLU A 46 9.05 5.90 19.03
C GLU A 46 10.59 5.84 19.09
N GLN A 47 11.29 6.37 18.08
CA GLN A 47 12.75 6.42 18.04
C GLN A 47 13.35 7.63 18.79
N ASN A 48 12.52 8.52 19.34
CA ASN A 48 12.94 9.68 20.14
C ASN A 48 14.00 10.57 19.46
N LEU A 49 13.81 10.86 18.17
CA LEU A 49 14.71 11.71 17.39
C LEU A 49 14.54 13.19 17.78
N GLU A 50 15.63 13.96 17.75
CA GLU A 50 15.61 15.41 17.95
C GLU A 50 15.11 16.15 16.69
N ALA A 51 13.80 16.06 16.42
CA ALA A 51 13.13 16.78 15.36
C ALA A 51 11.73 17.24 15.80
N GLY A 52 11.22 18.31 15.20
CA GLY A 52 9.86 18.78 15.47
C GLY A 52 8.80 17.82 14.95
N ASP A 53 7.70 17.65 15.67
CA ASP A 53 6.58 16.76 15.30
C ASP A 53 6.06 17.02 13.87
N GLY A 54 5.97 18.30 13.47
CA GLY A 54 5.59 18.67 12.11
C GLY A 54 6.54 18.15 11.03
N ASP A 55 7.85 18.14 11.29
CA ASP A 55 8.86 17.63 10.36
C ASP A 55 8.79 16.10 10.27
N LEU A 56 8.58 15.43 11.41
CA LEU A 56 8.39 13.98 11.48
C LEU A 56 7.14 13.55 10.69
N MET A 57 6.03 14.26 10.81
CA MET A 57 4.81 13.99 10.05
C MET A 57 5.01 14.27 8.55
N GLY A 58 5.77 15.32 8.21
CA GLY A 58 6.19 15.60 6.83
C GLY A 58 6.97 14.43 6.23
N ALA A 59 7.96 13.90 6.96
CA ALA A 59 8.74 12.74 6.54
C ALA A 59 7.87 11.48 6.43
N ALA A 60 6.93 11.27 7.36
CA ALA A 60 6.01 10.15 7.35
C ALA A 60 5.09 10.13 6.10
N ARG A 61 4.59 11.29 5.66
CA ARG A 61 3.81 11.41 4.41
C ARG A 61 4.66 11.14 3.17
N GLN A 62 5.91 11.57 3.15
CA GLN A 62 6.85 11.27 2.05
C GLN A 62 7.15 9.78 1.98
N LEU A 63 7.39 9.13 3.13
CA LEU A 63 7.55 7.68 3.24
C LEU A 63 6.33 6.94 2.74
N GLN A 64 5.14 7.35 3.15
CA GLN A 64 3.90 6.70 2.70
C GLN A 64 3.71 6.82 1.18
N THR A 65 3.99 8.00 0.61
CA THR A 65 3.96 8.20 -0.84
C THR A 65 4.94 7.25 -1.52
N LYS A 66 6.20 7.20 -1.07
CA LYS A 66 7.21 6.31 -1.67
C LYS A 66 6.85 4.84 -1.53
N TYR A 67 6.36 4.43 -0.36
CA TYR A 67 5.88 3.08 -0.11
C TYR A 67 4.75 2.72 -1.07
N ARG A 68 3.75 3.60 -1.24
CA ARG A 68 2.62 3.42 -2.16
C ARG A 68 3.10 3.26 -3.61
N ASP A 69 4.00 4.11 -4.05
CA ASP A 69 4.46 4.09 -5.44
C ASP A 69 5.26 2.82 -5.74
N VAL A 70 6.16 2.41 -4.83
CA VAL A 70 6.95 1.18 -4.97
C VAL A 70 6.06 -0.07 -4.90
N ARG A 71 5.14 -0.15 -3.94
CA ARG A 71 4.27 -1.34 -3.82
C ARG A 71 3.36 -1.51 -5.04
N LEU A 72 2.86 -0.40 -5.62
CA LEU A 72 1.99 -0.46 -6.80
C LEU A 72 2.79 -0.72 -8.07
N SER A 73 4.02 -0.19 -8.22
CA SER A 73 4.85 -0.48 -9.39
C SER A 73 5.20 -1.98 -9.52
N HIS A 74 5.29 -2.68 -8.39
CA HIS A 74 5.52 -4.12 -8.32
C HIS A 74 4.24 -4.96 -8.25
N PHE A 75 3.05 -4.33 -8.21
CA PHE A 75 1.78 -5.05 -8.15
C PHE A 75 1.37 -5.50 -9.56
N LYS A 76 1.91 -6.64 -10.00
CA LYS A 76 1.70 -7.20 -11.35
C LYS A 76 1.18 -8.63 -11.27
N PHE A 77 0.51 -9.08 -12.34
CA PHE A 77 0.25 -10.51 -12.49
C PHE A 77 1.56 -11.27 -12.68
N LEU A 78 1.58 -12.49 -12.16
CA LEU A 78 2.71 -13.39 -12.37
C LEU A 78 2.76 -13.86 -13.84
N GLU A 79 3.94 -14.31 -14.25
CA GLU A 79 4.14 -14.93 -15.55
C GLU A 79 3.16 -16.11 -15.73
N GLY A 80 2.58 -16.22 -16.93
CA GLY A 80 1.64 -17.29 -17.28
C GLY A 80 0.18 -17.06 -16.89
N VAL A 81 -0.13 -16.07 -16.02
CA VAL A 81 -1.51 -15.71 -15.68
C VAL A 81 -2.30 -15.28 -16.91
N GLU A 82 -1.69 -14.47 -17.77
CA GLU A 82 -2.32 -14.02 -19.02
C GLU A 82 -2.65 -15.19 -19.95
N GLY A 83 -1.70 -16.12 -20.13
CA GLY A 83 -1.89 -17.31 -20.93
C GLY A 83 -2.97 -18.24 -20.35
N MET A 84 -3.06 -18.34 -19.03
CA MET A 84 -4.12 -19.10 -18.36
C MET A 84 -5.50 -18.48 -18.63
N ILE A 85 -5.65 -17.16 -18.46
CA ILE A 85 -6.89 -16.43 -18.72
C ILE A 85 -7.28 -16.58 -20.20
N GLY A 86 -6.33 -16.42 -21.12
CA GLY A 86 -6.56 -16.62 -22.55
C GLY A 86 -7.08 -18.02 -22.89
N ARG A 87 -6.51 -19.07 -22.27
CA ARG A 87 -7.01 -20.45 -22.44
C ARG A 87 -8.41 -20.66 -21.88
N MET A 88 -8.77 -20.01 -20.76
CA MET A 88 -10.12 -20.08 -20.21
C MET A 88 -11.12 -19.40 -21.15
N LYS A 89 -10.82 -18.18 -21.59
CA LYS A 89 -11.64 -17.44 -22.56
C LYS A 89 -11.80 -18.21 -23.88
N GLY A 90 -10.73 -18.83 -24.40
CA GLY A 90 -10.75 -19.66 -25.60
C GLY A 90 -11.63 -20.92 -25.50
N LYS A 91 -11.95 -21.36 -24.27
CA LYS A 91 -12.92 -22.43 -24.01
C LYS A 91 -14.36 -21.92 -23.82
N GLY A 92 -14.61 -20.64 -24.09
CA GLY A 92 -15.92 -20.01 -23.89
C GLY A 92 -16.25 -19.70 -22.44
N LEU A 93 -15.27 -19.73 -21.53
CA LEU A 93 -15.48 -19.39 -20.11
C LEU A 93 -15.33 -17.89 -19.90
N GLN A 94 -16.32 -17.29 -19.22
CA GLN A 94 -16.22 -15.92 -18.73
C GLN A 94 -15.30 -15.87 -17.51
N THR A 95 -14.39 -14.90 -17.50
CA THR A 95 -13.43 -14.67 -16.41
C THR A 95 -13.71 -13.33 -15.75
N VAL A 96 -13.80 -13.29 -14.43
CA VAL A 96 -14.02 -12.06 -13.65
C VAL A 96 -13.05 -11.98 -12.47
N ILE A 97 -12.71 -10.77 -12.03
CA ILE A 97 -12.00 -10.53 -10.77
C ILE A 97 -12.99 -10.02 -9.73
N ILE A 98 -12.94 -10.62 -8.54
CA ILE A 98 -13.66 -10.15 -7.35
C ILE A 98 -12.61 -9.82 -6.29
N THR A 99 -12.57 -8.56 -5.83
CA THR A 99 -11.64 -8.11 -4.79
C THR A 99 -12.41 -7.65 -3.56
N ASN A 100 -11.96 -8.07 -2.38
CA ASN A 100 -12.48 -7.57 -1.11
C ASN A 100 -11.70 -6.33 -0.65
N GLY A 101 -12.34 -5.50 0.18
CA GLY A 101 -11.75 -4.31 0.79
C GLY A 101 -12.12 -3.02 0.07
N HIS A 102 -11.60 -1.89 0.56
CA HIS A 102 -12.04 -0.58 0.09
C HIS A 102 -11.79 -0.33 -1.39
N HIS A 103 -12.80 0.21 -2.06
CA HIS A 103 -12.85 0.40 -3.49
C HIS A 103 -11.67 1.23 -4.04
N GLU A 104 -11.23 2.30 -3.37
CA GLU A 104 -10.07 3.09 -3.84
C GLU A 104 -8.77 2.29 -3.81
N VAL A 105 -8.52 1.56 -2.72
CA VAL A 105 -7.31 0.75 -2.56
C VAL A 105 -7.29 -0.39 -3.57
N GLN A 106 -8.43 -1.02 -3.82
CA GLN A 106 -8.54 -2.09 -4.79
C GLN A 106 -8.47 -1.57 -6.23
N ARG A 107 -9.11 -0.43 -6.54
CA ARG A 107 -9.03 0.19 -7.87
C ARG A 107 -7.59 0.54 -8.23
N GLN A 108 -6.82 1.12 -7.31
CA GLN A 108 -5.39 1.38 -7.53
C GLN A 108 -4.59 0.10 -7.84
N LYS A 109 -4.89 -1.01 -7.16
CA LYS A 109 -4.25 -2.31 -7.44
C LYS A 109 -4.63 -2.86 -8.82
N LEU A 110 -5.91 -2.78 -9.18
CA LEU A 110 -6.41 -3.25 -10.48
C LEU A 110 -5.77 -2.48 -11.64
N VAL A 111 -5.65 -1.16 -11.50
CA VAL A 111 -4.91 -0.32 -12.46
C VAL A 111 -3.44 -0.71 -12.50
N ALA A 112 -2.81 -0.90 -11.34
CA ALA A 112 -1.40 -1.24 -11.25
C ALA A 112 -1.05 -2.57 -11.95
N CYS A 113 -1.91 -3.58 -11.87
CA CYS A 113 -1.70 -4.86 -12.55
C CYS A 113 -2.31 -4.96 -13.96
N ASP A 114 -2.82 -3.85 -14.52
CA ASP A 114 -3.46 -3.83 -15.84
C ASP A 114 -4.59 -4.87 -15.97
N ALA A 115 -5.41 -4.99 -14.91
CA ALA A 115 -6.50 -5.96 -14.85
C ALA A 115 -7.58 -5.72 -15.93
N GLU A 116 -7.80 -4.46 -16.33
CA GLU A 116 -8.77 -4.11 -17.35
C GLU A 116 -8.47 -4.78 -18.69
N ARG A 117 -7.20 -4.85 -19.11
CA ARG A 117 -6.84 -5.55 -20.35
C ARG A 117 -7.22 -7.04 -20.34
N LEU A 118 -7.18 -7.68 -19.18
CA LEU A 118 -7.41 -9.12 -19.06
C LEU A 118 -8.86 -9.48 -18.74
N PHE A 119 -9.61 -8.60 -18.08
CA PHE A 119 -10.94 -8.89 -17.54
C PHE A 119 -12.04 -7.91 -17.98
N GLY A 120 -11.68 -6.80 -18.64
CA GLY A 120 -12.60 -5.86 -19.28
C GLY A 120 -13.11 -6.35 -20.63
#